data_AF-A0AAD3NK87-F1
#
_entry.id   AF-A0AAD3NK87-F1
#
_cell.length_a   1.000
_cell.length_b   1.000
_cell.length_c   1.000
_cell.angle_alpha   90.00
_cell.angle_beta   90.00
_cell.angle_gamma   90.00
#
_symmetry.space_group_name_H-M   'P 1'
#
loop_
_entity.id
_entity.type
_entity.pdbx_description
1 polymer ?
#
loop_
_entity_poly.entity_id
_entity_poly.type
_entity_poly.pdbx_seq_one_letter_code
_entity_poly.pdbx_strand_id
1 'polypeptide(L)'
;MAVILWAIGLSLLMQGCLCSLEQTAIGCMKWKQDGNNVCCEACHPGNHLVKTCGPSPKNLCVPCEPGTYTLDTKPLKCNRCTQCIGVQVLVKSCTTTSNTQCGCKDGLTCGDDRCSFCTDKCDKGYEPTKDRSCRPCPEGTFNDQIHQMCKPWSTKCPNADQHIIAKGDAVNDIKCANITVHPSHKPVEPDMTEATWIVLSVVTCLTVMGVSIVIIAVALKLLQKKSPKPDTKTPIIRTPTDDPRTLIAIECSFHEAQQEQGSSSESLDSKDSSDQLIA
;
A
#
# COMPACT_ATOMS: atom_id res chain seq x y z
N MET A 1 38.62 -27.46 10.16
CA MET A 1 38.12 -26.14 9.69
C MET A 1 37.97 -26.13 8.17
N ALA A 2 38.99 -25.80 7.37
CA ALA A 2 38.86 -25.57 5.91
C ALA A 2 38.15 -26.70 5.13
N VAL A 3 38.51 -27.97 5.37
CA VAL A 3 37.87 -29.14 4.70
C VAL A 3 36.36 -29.22 4.97
N ILE A 4 35.91 -28.81 6.17
CA ILE A 4 34.48 -28.80 6.54
C ILE A 4 33.74 -27.69 5.78
N LEU A 5 34.36 -26.51 5.64
CA LEU A 5 33.79 -25.41 4.84
C LEU A 5 33.68 -25.78 3.36
N TRP A 6 34.66 -26.50 2.81
CA TRP A 6 34.59 -27.05 1.45
C TRP A 6 33.50 -28.12 1.29
N ALA A 7 33.36 -29.03 2.25
CA ALA A 7 32.30 -30.03 2.24
C ALA A 7 30.89 -29.41 2.33
N ILE A 8 30.73 -28.35 3.13
CA ILE A 8 29.47 -27.58 3.23
C ILE A 8 29.19 -26.85 1.91
N GLY A 9 30.20 -26.18 1.31
CA GLY A 9 30.06 -25.52 0.02
C GLY A 9 29.63 -26.48 -1.10
N LEU A 10 30.26 -27.66 -1.19
CA LEU A 10 29.88 -28.72 -2.12
C LEU A 10 28.46 -29.26 -1.85
N SER A 11 28.06 -29.40 -0.59
CA SER A 11 26.72 -29.85 -0.22
C SER A 11 25.64 -28.84 -0.62
N LEU A 12 25.88 -27.54 -0.40
CA LEU A 12 24.99 -26.45 -0.81
C LEU A 12 24.85 -26.37 -2.34
N LEU A 13 25.95 -26.57 -3.09
CA LEU A 13 25.91 -26.66 -4.56
C LEU A 13 25.07 -27.85 -5.05
N MET A 14 25.18 -29.02 -4.39
CA MET A 14 24.37 -30.19 -4.72
C MET A 14 22.88 -30.02 -4.35
N GLN A 15 22.58 -29.28 -3.27
CA GLN A 15 21.20 -28.93 -2.89
C GLN A 15 20.58 -27.87 -3.81
N GLY A 16 21.40 -27.03 -4.46
CA GLY A 16 20.96 -26.06 -5.47
C GLY A 16 20.37 -26.67 -6.74
N CYS A 17 20.54 -27.99 -6.97
CA CYS A 17 19.98 -28.71 -8.12
C CYS A 17 18.72 -29.55 -7.78
N LEU A 18 18.08 -29.30 -6.63
CA LEU A 18 16.73 -29.81 -6.35
C LEU A 18 15.65 -28.95 -7.04
N CYS A 19 15.81 -28.71 -8.34
CA CYS A 19 14.67 -28.38 -9.19
C CYS A 19 13.68 -29.53 -9.08
N SER A 20 12.48 -29.27 -8.56
CA SER A 20 11.41 -30.26 -8.54
C SER A 20 10.96 -30.55 -9.97
N LEU A 21 11.62 -31.52 -10.60
CA LEU A 21 11.04 -32.27 -11.71
C LEU A 21 9.77 -32.92 -11.16
N GLU A 22 8.64 -32.22 -11.36
CA GLU A 22 7.30 -32.72 -11.11
C GLU A 22 7.11 -33.93 -12.02
N GLN A 23 7.44 -35.12 -11.50
CA GLN A 23 7.43 -36.38 -12.25
C GLN A 23 5.99 -36.82 -12.50
N THR A 24 5.32 -36.11 -13.41
CA THR A 24 3.98 -36.41 -13.90
C THR A 24 3.96 -37.84 -14.41
N ALA A 25 3.25 -38.71 -13.68
CA ALA A 25 3.10 -40.11 -14.06
C ALA A 25 2.53 -40.22 -15.49
N ILE A 26 3.03 -41.18 -16.26
CA ILE A 26 2.80 -41.25 -17.71
C ILE A 26 1.84 -42.38 -18.05
N GLY A 27 0.84 -42.09 -18.87
CA GLY A 27 -0.13 -43.07 -19.38
C GLY A 27 -1.46 -43.08 -18.62
N CYS A 28 -2.12 -44.23 -18.60
CA CYS A 28 -3.38 -44.42 -17.89
C CYS A 28 -3.18 -44.47 -16.37
N MET A 29 -3.91 -43.63 -15.64
CA MET A 29 -4.11 -43.73 -14.20
C MET A 29 -5.12 -44.83 -13.85
N LYS A 30 -6.12 -45.05 -14.73
CA LYS A 30 -7.12 -46.11 -14.59
C LYS A 30 -7.35 -46.78 -15.94
N TRP A 31 -7.39 -48.11 -15.95
CA TRP A 31 -7.64 -48.93 -17.14
C TRP A 31 -8.36 -50.22 -16.75
N LYS A 32 -8.95 -50.89 -17.74
CA LYS A 32 -9.52 -52.25 -17.62
C LYS A 32 -8.82 -53.21 -18.58
N GLN A 33 -8.89 -54.51 -18.32
CA GLN A 33 -8.49 -55.54 -19.30
C GLN A 33 -9.56 -55.70 -20.37
N ASP A 34 -9.14 -56.04 -21.60
CA ASP A 34 -9.97 -56.29 -22.77
C ASP A 34 -9.28 -57.32 -23.69
N GLY A 35 -9.50 -58.61 -23.38
CA GLY A 35 -8.77 -59.72 -24.00
C GLY A 35 -7.27 -59.65 -23.70
N ASN A 36 -6.45 -59.57 -24.75
CA ASN A 36 -4.99 -59.41 -24.66
C ASN A 36 -4.53 -57.93 -24.61
N ASN A 37 -5.46 -56.97 -24.59
CA ASN A 37 -5.19 -55.54 -24.49
C ASN A 37 -5.68 -54.98 -23.15
N VAL A 38 -5.22 -53.78 -22.79
CA VAL A 38 -5.90 -52.92 -21.83
C VAL A 38 -6.64 -51.81 -22.56
N CYS A 39 -7.78 -51.38 -22.00
CA CYS A 39 -8.49 -50.17 -22.41
C CYS A 39 -8.35 -49.11 -21.32
N CYS A 40 -7.85 -47.93 -21.71
CA CYS A 40 -7.74 -46.78 -20.82
C CYS A 40 -9.12 -46.28 -20.41
N GLU A 41 -9.30 -45.99 -19.12
CA GLU A 41 -10.49 -45.33 -18.58
C GLU A 41 -10.19 -43.87 -18.22
N ALA A 42 -9.05 -43.62 -17.58
CA ALA A 42 -8.53 -42.28 -17.30
C ALA A 42 -7.00 -42.24 -17.48
N CYS A 43 -6.51 -41.15 -18.07
CA CYS A 43 -5.11 -40.75 -18.08
C CYS A 43 -4.69 -40.19 -16.70
N HIS A 44 -3.39 -40.13 -16.44
CA HIS A 44 -2.87 -39.29 -15.35
C HIS A 44 -3.10 -37.79 -15.65
N PRO A 45 -3.18 -36.92 -14.62
CA PRO A 45 -3.22 -35.47 -14.81
C PRO A 45 -2.09 -34.98 -15.73
N GLY A 46 -2.38 -33.98 -16.56
CA GLY A 46 -1.41 -33.48 -17.54
C GLY A 46 -0.98 -34.46 -18.63
N ASN A 47 -1.71 -35.57 -18.83
CA ASN A 47 -1.57 -36.45 -19.98
C ASN A 47 -2.84 -36.43 -20.84
N HIS A 48 -2.72 -36.60 -22.17
CA HIS A 48 -3.85 -36.81 -23.07
C HIS A 48 -3.82 -38.21 -23.72
N LEU A 49 -5.01 -38.71 -24.05
CA LEU A 49 -5.24 -40.01 -24.68
C LEU A 49 -4.77 -39.96 -26.14
N VAL A 50 -3.94 -40.93 -26.53
CA VAL A 50 -3.50 -41.18 -27.91
C VAL A 50 -4.27 -42.34 -28.53
N LYS A 51 -4.57 -43.39 -27.74
CA LYS A 51 -5.37 -44.55 -28.16
C LYS A 51 -6.23 -45.06 -27.01
N THR A 52 -7.48 -45.42 -27.29
CA THR A 52 -8.40 -45.92 -26.26
C THR A 52 -7.97 -47.26 -25.65
N CYS A 53 -7.42 -48.17 -26.47
CA CYS A 53 -6.98 -49.50 -26.04
C CYS A 53 -5.69 -49.93 -26.76
N GLY A 54 -4.95 -50.88 -26.16
CA GLY A 54 -3.71 -51.44 -26.70
C GLY A 54 -2.93 -52.25 -25.66
N PRO A 55 -1.70 -52.71 -25.96
CA PRO A 55 -1.01 -53.73 -25.17
C PRO A 55 -0.36 -53.23 -23.86
N SER A 56 -0.33 -51.92 -23.60
CA SER A 56 0.27 -51.38 -22.36
C SER A 56 -0.36 -50.05 -21.95
N PRO A 57 -0.79 -49.87 -20.68
CA PRO A 57 -1.47 -48.64 -20.23
C PRO A 57 -0.56 -47.42 -20.27
N LYS A 58 0.76 -47.62 -20.17
CA LYS A 58 1.76 -46.54 -20.22
C LYS A 58 1.78 -45.80 -21.58
N ASN A 59 1.39 -46.48 -22.66
CA ASN A 59 1.52 -45.98 -24.03
C ASN A 59 0.18 -45.48 -24.62
N LEU A 60 -0.91 -45.50 -23.83
CA LEU A 60 -2.24 -45.08 -24.28
C LEU A 60 -2.53 -43.60 -24.02
N CYS A 61 -1.84 -42.98 -23.06
CA CYS A 61 -1.78 -41.53 -22.88
C CYS A 61 -0.32 -41.06 -22.87
N VAL A 62 -0.08 -39.80 -23.25
CA VAL A 62 1.24 -39.15 -23.19
C VAL A 62 1.12 -37.77 -22.53
N PRO A 63 2.20 -37.21 -21.96
CA PRO A 63 2.17 -35.89 -21.32
C PRO A 63 1.81 -34.78 -22.32
N CYS A 64 1.21 -33.70 -21.81
CA CYS A 64 1.01 -32.46 -22.56
C CYS A 64 2.35 -31.82 -22.96
N GLU A 65 2.40 -31.23 -24.15
CA GLU A 65 3.55 -30.46 -24.64
C GLU A 65 3.72 -29.16 -23.83
N PRO A 66 4.95 -28.62 -23.69
CA PRO A 66 5.18 -27.32 -23.05
C PRO A 66 4.30 -26.21 -23.66
N GLY A 67 3.64 -25.43 -22.80
CA GLY A 67 2.63 -24.45 -23.23
C GLY A 67 1.24 -25.03 -23.48
N THR A 68 1.00 -26.30 -23.12
CA THR A 68 -0.33 -26.92 -23.07
C THR A 68 -0.60 -27.62 -21.73
N TYR A 69 -1.87 -27.74 -21.35
CA TYR A 69 -2.31 -28.33 -20.08
C TYR A 69 -3.60 -29.15 -20.24
N THR A 70 -3.92 -30.00 -19.26
CA THR A 70 -5.26 -30.56 -19.11
C THR A 70 -5.63 -30.88 -17.66
N LEU A 71 -6.91 -30.64 -17.34
CA LEU A 71 -7.59 -31.06 -16.11
C LEU A 71 -8.54 -32.26 -16.35
N ASP A 72 -8.88 -32.54 -17.62
CA ASP A 72 -9.78 -33.63 -17.98
C ASP A 72 -9.12 -34.99 -17.73
N THR A 73 -9.92 -35.98 -17.34
CA THR A 73 -9.44 -37.34 -17.06
C THR A 73 -9.15 -38.18 -18.31
N LYS A 74 -9.71 -37.81 -19.48
CA LYS A 74 -9.53 -38.56 -20.74
C LYS A 74 -9.58 -37.70 -22.02
N PRO A 75 -8.88 -36.55 -22.08
CA PRO A 75 -8.91 -35.67 -23.24
C PRO A 75 -8.18 -36.29 -24.42
N LEU A 76 -8.58 -35.95 -25.65
CA LEU A 76 -7.86 -36.38 -26.86
C LEU A 76 -6.68 -35.46 -27.21
N LYS A 77 -6.67 -34.22 -26.69
CA LYS A 77 -5.65 -33.19 -26.89
C LYS A 77 -5.57 -32.31 -25.65
N CYS A 78 -4.40 -31.74 -25.38
CA CYS A 78 -4.25 -30.73 -24.32
C CYS A 78 -4.71 -29.34 -24.79
N ASN A 79 -5.19 -28.53 -23.85
CA ASN A 79 -5.58 -27.15 -24.07
C ASN A 79 -4.34 -26.25 -24.10
N ARG A 80 -4.31 -25.22 -24.95
CA ARG A 80 -3.23 -24.20 -24.91
C ARG A 80 -3.34 -23.37 -23.64
N CYS A 81 -2.21 -23.07 -23.02
CA CYS A 81 -2.14 -22.18 -21.86
C CYS A 81 -2.58 -20.75 -22.22
N THR A 82 -3.28 -20.08 -21.31
CA THR A 82 -3.57 -18.64 -21.40
C THR A 82 -2.26 -17.84 -21.42
N GLN A 83 -2.21 -16.75 -22.19
CA GLN A 83 -1.13 -15.76 -22.11
C GLN A 83 -1.67 -14.50 -21.44
N CYS A 84 -0.94 -13.97 -20.46
CA CYS A 84 -1.30 -12.72 -19.79
C CYS A 84 -0.81 -11.54 -20.62
N ILE A 85 -1.70 -10.65 -21.06
CA ILE A 85 -1.40 -9.61 -22.05
C ILE A 85 -1.74 -8.19 -21.58
N GLY A 86 -0.96 -7.21 -22.07
CA GLY A 86 -1.21 -5.77 -21.87
C GLY A 86 -1.09 -5.30 -20.42
N VAL A 87 -2.23 -5.23 -19.72
CA VAL A 87 -2.33 -4.80 -18.31
C VAL A 87 -2.47 -5.97 -17.33
N GLN A 88 -2.55 -7.21 -17.83
CA GLN A 88 -2.42 -8.39 -16.99
C GLN A 88 -0.96 -8.65 -16.58
N VAL A 89 -0.78 -9.39 -15.49
CA VAL A 89 0.51 -9.91 -15.01
C VAL A 89 0.44 -11.42 -14.83
N LEU A 90 1.58 -12.09 -14.92
CA LEU A 90 1.69 -13.53 -14.64
C LEU A 90 1.69 -13.74 -13.12
N VAL A 91 0.66 -14.41 -12.60
CA VAL A 91 0.55 -14.79 -11.17
C VAL A 91 1.02 -16.22 -10.94
N LYS A 92 0.68 -17.14 -11.86
CA LYS A 92 1.17 -18.52 -11.84
C LYS A 92 1.46 -19.01 -13.25
N SER A 93 2.67 -19.52 -13.47
CA SER A 93 3.06 -20.20 -14.71
C SER A 93 2.18 -21.42 -14.99
N CYS A 94 1.92 -21.68 -16.27
CA CYS A 94 1.25 -22.90 -16.70
C CYS A 94 2.09 -24.14 -16.37
N THR A 95 1.43 -25.24 -16.02
CA THR A 95 1.99 -26.60 -15.95
C THR A 95 1.16 -27.52 -16.84
N THR A 96 1.62 -28.73 -17.13
CA THR A 96 0.76 -29.72 -17.85
C THR A 96 -0.54 -30.00 -17.10
N THR A 97 -0.54 -29.82 -15.77
CA THR A 97 -1.65 -30.04 -14.84
C THR A 97 -2.49 -28.81 -14.53
N SER A 98 -2.07 -27.58 -14.89
CA SER A 98 -2.80 -26.35 -14.55
C SER A 98 -2.55 -25.21 -15.53
N ASN A 99 -3.61 -24.49 -15.91
CA ASN A 99 -3.49 -23.34 -16.80
C ASN A 99 -2.66 -22.21 -16.15
N THR A 100 -2.10 -21.32 -16.98
CA THR A 100 -1.61 -20.01 -16.55
C THR A 100 -2.69 -19.28 -15.75
N GLN A 101 -2.29 -18.75 -14.58
CA GLN A 101 -3.11 -17.80 -13.83
C GLN A 101 -2.59 -16.40 -14.06
N CYS A 102 -3.47 -15.52 -14.57
CA CYS A 102 -3.19 -14.10 -14.72
C CYS A 102 -3.80 -13.31 -13.57
N GLY A 103 -3.17 -12.20 -13.23
CA GLY A 103 -3.70 -11.13 -12.39
C GLY A 103 -3.70 -9.80 -13.16
N CYS A 104 -3.97 -8.70 -12.48
CA CYS A 104 -3.87 -7.34 -13.02
C CYS A 104 -2.71 -6.57 -12.39
N LYS A 105 -2.20 -5.55 -13.10
CA LYS A 105 -1.26 -4.57 -12.53
C LYS A 105 -1.89 -3.77 -11.39
N ASP A 106 -1.07 -3.22 -10.51
CA ASP A 106 -1.52 -2.38 -9.40
C ASP A 106 -2.42 -1.22 -9.86
N GLY A 107 -3.43 -0.89 -9.05
CA GLY A 107 -4.50 0.05 -9.39
C GLY A 107 -5.69 -0.56 -10.13
N LEU A 108 -5.52 -1.73 -10.76
CA LEU A 108 -6.58 -2.48 -11.43
C LEU A 108 -7.05 -3.67 -10.59
N THR A 109 -8.16 -4.28 -11.00
CA THR A 109 -8.69 -5.54 -10.45
C THR A 109 -9.24 -6.43 -11.56
N CYS A 110 -9.39 -7.72 -11.26
CA CYS A 110 -9.97 -8.71 -12.18
C CYS A 110 -11.47 -8.44 -12.38
N GLY A 111 -11.93 -8.45 -13.64
CA GLY A 111 -13.34 -8.26 -13.98
C GLY A 111 -14.20 -9.54 -14.00
N ASP A 112 -13.56 -10.71 -13.80
CA ASP A 112 -14.20 -12.00 -13.56
C ASP A 112 -13.28 -12.91 -12.71
N ASP A 113 -13.83 -14.03 -12.21
CA ASP A 113 -13.12 -15.01 -11.36
C ASP A 113 -11.88 -15.64 -12.03
N ARG A 114 -11.75 -15.51 -13.36
CA ARG A 114 -10.64 -16.04 -14.16
C ARG A 114 -9.62 -14.96 -14.54
N CYS A 115 -9.85 -13.72 -14.09
CA CYS A 115 -9.10 -12.52 -14.46
C CYS A 115 -8.95 -12.32 -15.98
N SER A 116 -9.97 -12.70 -16.78
CA SER A 116 -9.85 -12.70 -18.24
C SER A 116 -9.70 -11.30 -18.85
N PHE A 117 -10.12 -10.27 -18.11
CA PHE A 117 -9.81 -8.87 -18.34
C PHE A 117 -9.64 -8.11 -17.01
N CYS A 118 -8.98 -6.96 -17.09
CA CYS A 118 -8.81 -6.02 -15.97
C CYS A 118 -9.77 -4.84 -16.09
N THR A 119 -10.11 -4.26 -14.95
CA THR A 119 -11.03 -3.11 -14.77
C THR A 119 -10.52 -2.23 -13.62
N ASP A 120 -10.91 -0.96 -13.62
CA ASP A 120 -10.51 -0.01 -12.59
C ASP A 120 -10.98 -0.43 -11.18
N LYS A 121 -10.11 -0.25 -10.19
CA LYS A 121 -10.44 -0.54 -8.78
C LYS A 121 -11.23 0.62 -8.17
N CYS A 122 -12.54 0.54 -8.23
CA CYS A 122 -13.43 1.59 -7.72
C CYS A 122 -13.39 1.73 -6.20
N ASP A 123 -13.21 2.96 -5.72
CA ASP A 123 -13.32 3.32 -4.31
C ASP A 123 -14.77 3.40 -3.82
N LYS A 124 -14.93 3.66 -2.51
CA LYS A 124 -16.23 3.89 -1.89
C LYS A 124 -16.96 5.06 -2.55
N GLY A 125 -18.28 4.93 -2.71
CA GLY A 125 -19.10 5.89 -3.45
C GLY A 125 -18.98 5.84 -4.97
N TYR A 126 -18.27 4.85 -5.51
CA TYR A 126 -18.22 4.53 -6.93
C TYR A 126 -18.65 3.07 -7.17
N GLU A 127 -19.14 2.79 -8.39
CA GLU A 127 -19.40 1.44 -8.88
C GLU A 127 -18.72 1.18 -10.24
N PRO A 128 -18.35 -0.08 -10.54
CA PRO A 128 -17.83 -0.46 -11.85
C PRO A 128 -18.86 -0.31 -12.99
N THR A 129 -18.41 0.12 -14.17
CA THR A 129 -19.22 0.20 -15.39
C THR A 129 -18.91 -0.94 -16.37
N LYS A 130 -19.78 -1.11 -17.38
CA LYS A 130 -19.53 -2.04 -18.51
C LYS A 130 -18.27 -1.68 -19.30
N ASP A 131 -17.90 -0.40 -19.28
CA ASP A 131 -16.74 0.16 -19.96
C ASP A 131 -15.43 -0.04 -19.17
N ARG A 132 -15.46 -0.84 -18.09
CA ARG A 132 -14.33 -1.21 -17.21
C ARG A 132 -13.76 -0.06 -16.37
N SER A 133 -14.47 1.07 -16.36
CA SER A 133 -14.19 2.26 -15.55
C SER A 133 -15.06 2.32 -14.30
N CYS A 134 -14.84 3.31 -13.44
CA CYS A 134 -15.66 3.58 -12.27
C CYS A 134 -16.53 4.84 -12.48
N ARG A 135 -17.78 4.81 -12.02
CA ARG A 135 -18.67 5.98 -11.97
C ARG A 135 -19.16 6.23 -10.54
N PRO A 136 -19.43 7.48 -10.11
CA PRO A 136 -20.00 7.75 -8.79
C PRO A 136 -21.40 7.12 -8.68
N CYS A 137 -21.81 6.76 -7.46
CA CYS A 137 -23.15 6.23 -7.20
C CYS A 137 -24.24 7.23 -7.62
N PRO A 138 -25.27 6.80 -8.37
CA PRO A 138 -26.45 7.63 -8.65
C PRO A 138 -27.16 8.11 -7.38
N GLU A 139 -27.73 9.32 -7.42
CA GLU A 139 -28.59 9.85 -6.35
C GLU A 139 -29.71 8.84 -6.01
N GLY A 140 -29.88 8.55 -4.71
CA GLY A 140 -30.72 7.45 -4.24
C GLY A 140 -29.97 6.15 -3.92
N THR A 141 -28.66 6.08 -4.19
CA THR A 141 -27.81 4.90 -3.95
C THR A 141 -26.48 5.24 -3.28
N PHE A 142 -25.88 4.25 -2.61
CA PHE A 142 -24.57 4.34 -1.96
C PHE A 142 -23.72 3.09 -2.18
N ASN A 143 -22.41 3.21 -2.02
CA ASN A 143 -21.48 2.09 -1.89
C ASN A 143 -20.48 2.36 -0.76
N ASP A 144 -20.63 1.60 0.33
CA ASP A 144 -19.79 1.64 1.52
C ASP A 144 -18.48 0.85 1.40
N GLN A 145 -18.26 0.14 0.29
CA GLN A 145 -17.17 -0.82 0.06
C GLN A 145 -16.35 -0.49 -1.20
N ILE A 146 -15.20 -1.15 -1.34
CA ILE A 146 -14.36 -1.04 -2.55
C ILE A 146 -14.88 -2.02 -3.62
N HIS A 147 -14.98 -1.56 -4.86
CA HIS A 147 -15.35 -2.34 -6.06
C HIS A 147 -16.60 -3.22 -5.86
N GLN A 148 -17.69 -2.58 -5.45
CA GLN A 148 -19.04 -3.14 -5.36
C GLN A 148 -20.01 -2.32 -6.23
N MET A 149 -21.20 -2.88 -6.49
CA MET A 149 -22.30 -2.12 -7.11
C MET A 149 -22.97 -1.23 -6.06
N CYS A 150 -23.47 -0.06 -6.46
CA CYS A 150 -24.20 0.83 -5.56
C CYS A 150 -25.56 0.21 -5.20
N LYS A 151 -25.92 0.32 -3.91
CA LYS A 151 -27.15 -0.22 -3.31
C LYS A 151 -28.11 0.94 -3.05
N PRO A 152 -29.44 0.77 -3.16
CA PRO A 152 -30.39 1.83 -2.80
C PRO A 152 -30.24 2.24 -1.33
N TRP A 153 -30.42 3.52 -1.02
CA TRP A 153 -30.54 3.98 0.36
C TRP A 153 -31.74 3.32 1.06
N SER A 154 -31.60 3.03 2.36
CA SER A 154 -32.68 2.49 3.17
C SER A 154 -33.81 3.51 3.30
N THR A 155 -35.07 3.04 3.17
CA THR A 155 -36.25 3.91 3.21
C THR A 155 -36.77 4.18 4.62
N LYS A 156 -36.21 3.50 5.63
CA LYS A 156 -36.56 3.58 7.06
C LYS A 156 -35.35 3.27 7.91
N CYS A 157 -35.30 3.79 9.13
CA CYS A 157 -34.28 3.43 10.10
C CYS A 157 -34.41 1.98 10.58
N PRO A 158 -33.32 1.33 11.06
CA PRO A 158 -33.35 -0.06 11.52
C PRO A 158 -34.28 -0.29 12.72
N ASN A 159 -34.38 0.69 13.62
CA ASN A 159 -35.22 0.63 14.82
C ASN A 159 -36.48 1.50 14.66
N ALA A 160 -37.60 1.07 15.24
CA ALA A 160 -38.89 1.75 15.12
C ALA A 160 -39.00 3.06 15.91
N ASP A 161 -38.09 3.29 16.87
CA ASP A 161 -37.97 4.53 17.64
C ASP A 161 -36.99 5.54 17.00
N GLN A 162 -36.49 5.25 15.79
CA GLN A 162 -35.53 6.09 15.07
C GLN A 162 -36.14 6.76 13.84
N HIS A 163 -35.78 8.02 13.63
CA HIS A 163 -36.16 8.82 12.47
C HIS A 163 -34.94 9.22 11.65
N ILE A 164 -35.16 9.38 10.34
CA ILE A 164 -34.14 9.80 9.38
C ILE A 164 -33.85 11.29 9.62
N ILE A 165 -32.62 11.61 10.04
CA ILE A 165 -32.14 12.98 10.27
C ILE A 165 -31.36 13.55 9.09
N ALA A 166 -30.84 12.71 8.20
CA ALA A 166 -30.30 13.12 6.91
C ALA A 166 -30.48 12.00 5.87
N LYS A 167 -30.65 12.41 4.60
CA LYS A 167 -30.56 11.47 3.47
C LYS A 167 -29.18 10.82 3.42
N GLY A 168 -29.08 9.69 2.71
CA GLY A 168 -27.80 9.11 2.36
C GLY A 168 -26.98 10.01 1.43
N ASP A 169 -25.74 9.62 1.23
CA ASP A 169 -24.81 10.17 0.25
C ASP A 169 -24.23 9.02 -0.60
N ALA A 170 -23.23 9.29 -1.45
CA ALA A 170 -22.67 8.23 -2.28
C ALA A 170 -21.94 7.14 -1.46
N VAL A 171 -21.41 7.47 -0.27
CA VAL A 171 -20.59 6.55 0.54
C VAL A 171 -21.39 5.94 1.69
N ASN A 172 -22.36 6.68 2.24
CA ASN A 172 -23.13 6.29 3.41
C ASN A 172 -24.63 6.25 3.15
N ASP A 173 -25.30 5.29 3.80
CA ASP A 173 -26.76 5.23 3.87
C ASP A 173 -27.35 6.37 4.73
N ILE A 174 -28.68 6.45 4.79
CA ILE A 174 -29.44 7.37 5.64
C ILE A 174 -28.94 7.41 7.08
N LYS A 175 -28.90 8.62 7.65
CA LYS A 175 -28.45 8.85 9.03
C LYS A 175 -29.68 8.90 9.93
N CYS A 176 -29.65 8.12 11.00
CA CYS A 176 -30.78 7.88 11.91
C CYS A 176 -30.46 8.35 13.33
N ALA A 177 -31.46 8.89 14.02
CA ALA A 177 -31.38 9.19 15.45
C ALA A 177 -32.67 8.74 16.15
N ASN A 178 -32.54 8.28 17.39
CA ASN A 178 -33.68 7.94 18.24
C ASN A 178 -34.49 9.21 18.55
N ILE A 179 -35.81 9.08 18.71
CA ILE A 179 -36.65 10.16 19.23
C ILE A 179 -36.30 10.36 20.72
N THR A 180 -35.26 11.12 20.99
CA THR A 180 -35.14 11.80 22.28
C THR A 180 -36.25 12.83 22.36
N VAL A 181 -37.38 12.43 22.94
CA VAL A 181 -38.31 13.37 23.56
C VAL A 181 -37.62 13.92 24.80
N HIS A 182 -36.58 14.73 24.59
CA HIS A 182 -36.25 15.76 25.54
C HIS A 182 -37.54 16.57 25.73
N PRO A 183 -38.03 16.74 26.98
CA PRO A 183 -38.90 17.87 27.26
C PRO A 183 -38.19 19.10 26.70
N SER A 184 -38.90 19.97 26.01
CA SER A 184 -38.35 21.27 25.62
C SER A 184 -38.02 22.03 26.89
N HIS A 185 -36.78 21.87 27.38
CA HIS A 185 -36.22 22.73 28.40
C HIS A 185 -36.31 24.13 27.83
N LYS A 186 -37.23 24.92 28.39
CA LYS A 186 -37.27 26.37 28.23
C LYS A 186 -35.84 26.87 28.40
N PRO A 187 -35.42 27.93 27.67
CA PRO A 187 -34.11 28.54 27.90
C PRO A 187 -33.90 28.69 29.40
N VAL A 188 -32.90 27.97 29.93
CA VAL A 188 -32.57 28.07 31.35
C VAL A 188 -31.97 29.45 31.51
N GLU A 189 -32.77 30.35 32.06
CA GLU A 189 -32.38 31.71 32.40
C GLU A 189 -31.10 31.60 33.25
N PRO A 190 -29.98 32.21 32.81
CA PRO A 190 -28.66 31.87 33.32
C PRO A 190 -28.61 32.13 34.83
N ASP A 191 -28.24 31.11 35.60
CA ASP A 191 -28.29 31.17 37.05
C ASP A 191 -27.47 32.37 37.56
N MET A 192 -28.14 33.25 38.30
CA MET A 192 -27.59 34.52 38.76
C MET A 192 -26.41 34.33 39.72
N THR A 193 -26.20 33.12 40.24
CA THR A 193 -25.01 32.75 41.03
C THR A 193 -23.74 32.63 40.17
N GLU A 194 -23.79 31.95 39.02
CA GLU A 194 -22.65 31.78 38.08
C GLU A 194 -22.12 33.12 37.57
N ALA A 195 -23.02 34.00 37.11
CA ALA A 195 -22.65 35.34 36.66
C ALA A 195 -21.97 36.16 37.78
N THR A 196 -22.39 35.97 39.03
CA THR A 196 -21.81 36.65 40.20
C THR A 196 -20.39 36.16 40.49
N TRP A 197 -20.12 34.85 40.39
CA TRP A 197 -18.77 34.30 40.56
C TRP A 197 -17.80 34.74 39.45
N ILE A 198 -18.28 34.81 38.20
CA ILE A 198 -17.47 35.30 37.06
C ILE A 198 -17.06 36.76 37.28
N VAL A 199 -17.99 37.65 37.67
CA VAL A 199 -17.68 39.06 37.94
C VAL A 199 -16.71 39.20 39.12
N LEU A 200 -16.89 38.44 40.20
CA LEU A 200 -16.00 38.45 41.35
C LEU A 200 -14.57 37.97 41.00
N SER A 201 -14.45 36.96 40.13
CA SER A 201 -13.16 36.48 39.60
C SER A 201 -12.44 37.56 38.80
N VAL A 202 -13.12 38.26 37.88
CA VAL A 202 -12.51 39.34 37.09
C VAL A 202 -12.05 40.51 37.98
N VAL A 203 -12.87 40.93 38.96
CA VAL A 203 -12.51 42.04 39.88
C VAL A 203 -11.32 41.68 40.79
N THR A 204 -11.24 40.43 41.28
CA THR A 204 -10.09 39.98 42.07
C THR A 204 -8.81 39.86 41.24
N CYS A 205 -8.88 39.37 40.00
CA CYS A 205 -7.74 39.38 39.08
C CYS A 205 -7.23 40.82 38.79
N LEU A 206 -8.13 41.77 38.49
CA LEU A 206 -7.75 43.15 38.19
C LEU A 206 -7.12 43.87 39.40
N THR A 207 -7.61 43.63 40.61
CA THR A 207 -7.03 44.22 41.82
C THR A 207 -5.65 43.63 42.15
N VAL A 208 -5.45 42.31 42.00
CA VAL A 208 -4.13 41.67 42.16
C VAL A 208 -3.12 42.16 41.10
N MET A 209 -3.56 42.34 39.85
CA MET A 209 -2.74 42.96 38.78
C MET A 209 -2.34 44.40 39.15
N GLY A 210 -3.29 45.22 39.63
CA GLY A 210 -3.00 46.58 40.08
C GLY A 210 -1.98 46.64 41.23
N VAL A 211 -2.17 45.81 42.26
CA VAL A 211 -1.26 45.74 43.42
C VAL A 211 0.13 45.27 43.01
N SER A 212 0.25 44.25 42.16
CA SER A 212 1.56 43.77 41.68
C SER A 212 2.28 44.80 40.81
N ILE A 213 1.57 45.55 39.95
CA ILE A 213 2.15 46.71 39.22
C ILE A 213 2.69 47.77 40.19
N VAL A 214 1.96 48.09 41.27
CA VAL A 214 2.43 49.05 42.29
C VAL A 214 3.66 48.52 43.03
N ILE A 215 3.69 47.24 43.41
CA ILE A 215 4.86 46.61 44.04
C ILE A 215 6.09 46.68 43.11
N ILE A 216 5.92 46.37 41.82
CA ILE A 216 6.98 46.48 40.81
C ILE A 216 7.45 47.93 40.67
N ALA A 217 6.54 48.90 40.61
CA ALA A 217 6.91 50.32 40.54
C ALA A 217 7.69 50.80 41.78
N VAL A 218 7.30 50.36 42.98
CA VAL A 218 8.04 50.65 44.23
C VAL A 218 9.42 49.96 44.22
N ALA A 219 9.51 48.70 43.79
CA ALA A 219 10.79 47.99 43.67
C ALA A 219 11.74 48.69 42.69
N LEU A 220 11.24 49.13 41.52
CA LEU A 220 12.01 49.92 40.56
C LEU A 220 12.48 51.26 41.15
N LYS A 221 11.66 51.93 41.97
CA LYS A 221 12.07 53.16 42.68
C LYS A 221 13.12 52.91 43.77
N LEU A 222 13.09 51.75 44.44
CA LEU A 222 14.12 51.35 45.38
C LEU A 222 15.45 51.02 44.67
N LEU A 223 15.40 50.35 43.51
CA LEU A 223 16.57 50.07 42.68
C LEU A 223 17.21 51.35 42.11
N GLN A 224 16.40 52.33 41.68
CA GLN A 224 16.88 53.65 41.25
C GLN A 224 17.61 54.46 42.34
N LYS A 225 17.54 54.06 43.62
CA LYS A 225 18.20 54.76 44.73
C LYS A 225 19.70 54.43 44.90
N LYS A 226 20.27 53.48 44.13
CA LYS A 226 21.65 53.00 44.35
C LYS A 226 22.55 53.12 43.12
N SER A 227 23.06 54.33 42.88
CA SER A 227 24.15 54.59 41.92
C SER A 227 25.18 55.58 42.52
N PRO A 228 26.47 55.22 42.61
CA PRO A 228 27.54 56.16 42.93
C PRO A 228 28.00 56.96 41.69
N LYS A 229 28.55 58.16 41.90
CA LYS A 229 28.95 59.08 40.82
C LYS A 229 30.15 58.55 39.98
N PRO A 230 30.22 58.88 38.67
CA PRO A 230 31.47 58.86 37.93
C PRO A 230 32.32 60.09 38.27
N ASP A 231 33.65 59.96 38.14
CA ASP A 231 34.62 61.06 38.26
C ASP A 231 35.42 61.18 36.94
N THR A 232 35.86 62.38 36.57
CA THR A 232 36.31 62.70 35.20
C THR A 232 37.72 63.26 35.13
N LYS A 233 38.63 62.58 34.41
CA LYS A 233 39.92 63.14 33.95
C LYS A 233 40.25 62.72 32.52
N THR A 234 41.04 63.55 31.85
CA THR A 234 41.25 63.63 30.39
C THR A 234 42.34 62.68 29.84
N PRO A 235 42.40 62.44 28.51
CA PRO A 235 43.15 61.31 27.90
C PRO A 235 44.55 61.67 27.39
N ILE A 236 45.35 60.67 26.98
CA ILE A 236 46.47 60.82 26.01
C ILE A 236 46.87 59.47 25.33
N ILE A 237 46.70 59.43 23.99
CA ILE A 237 47.61 58.96 22.90
C ILE A 237 48.32 57.57 22.95
N ARG A 238 48.11 56.79 21.86
CA ARG A 238 48.94 55.76 21.17
C ARG A 238 48.86 54.24 21.49
N THR A 239 48.97 53.51 20.38
CA THR A 239 49.21 52.07 20.09
C THR A 239 50.70 51.69 20.30
N PRO A 240 51.16 50.40 20.20
CA PRO A 240 50.55 49.25 19.49
C PRO A 240 50.64 47.85 20.15
N THR A 241 50.07 46.84 19.44
CA THR A 241 50.45 45.41 19.31
C THR A 241 51.01 44.62 20.51
N ASP A 242 50.32 43.53 20.93
CA ASP A 242 50.80 42.15 20.70
C ASP A 242 49.72 41.05 20.95
N ASP A 243 50.07 39.79 20.69
CA ASP A 243 49.19 38.59 20.52
C ASP A 243 48.39 38.10 21.77
N PRO A 244 47.25 37.38 21.60
CA PRO A 244 46.39 36.90 22.70
C PRO A 244 46.65 35.43 23.09
N ARG A 245 46.10 34.97 24.23
CA ARG A 245 45.94 33.53 24.54
C ARG A 245 44.89 33.23 25.62
N THR A 246 44.09 32.18 25.38
CA THR A 246 43.29 31.38 26.36
C THR A 246 42.17 32.11 27.15
N LEU A 247 41.03 31.53 27.57
CA LEU A 247 40.29 30.25 27.36
C LEU A 247 38.90 30.51 28.02
N ILE A 248 37.70 30.03 27.61
CA ILE A 248 37.17 29.11 26.59
C ILE A 248 35.94 29.77 25.91
N ALA A 249 35.59 29.39 24.67
CA ALA A 249 34.21 29.44 24.18
C ALA A 249 33.88 28.12 23.44
N ILE A 250 32.73 27.52 23.77
CA ILE A 250 32.15 26.33 23.10
C ILE A 250 30.75 26.79 22.68
N GLU A 251 30.53 27.13 21.41
CA GLU A 251 30.07 26.23 20.32
C GLU A 251 28.52 26.17 20.31
N CYS A 252 27.81 26.20 19.19
CA CYS A 252 28.20 25.92 17.80
C CYS A 252 28.13 27.13 16.85
N SER A 253 28.72 27.01 15.67
CA SER A 253 28.49 27.90 14.53
C SER A 253 28.23 27.12 13.24
N PHE A 254 27.55 27.81 12.33
CA PHE A 254 26.84 27.30 11.16
C PHE A 254 27.60 27.74 9.89
N HIS A 255 28.06 26.81 9.03
CA HIS A 255 28.09 26.88 7.55
C HIS A 255 28.89 25.74 6.88
N GLU A 256 29.00 25.78 5.55
CA GLU A 256 29.16 24.64 4.60
C GLU A 256 30.55 24.49 3.94
N ALA A 257 30.61 23.50 3.02
CA ALA A 257 31.62 23.24 1.98
C ALA A 257 32.84 22.40 2.42
N GLN A 258 33.51 21.61 1.55
CA GLN A 258 33.58 21.63 0.07
C GLN A 258 33.28 20.28 -0.61
N GLN A 259 33.16 20.41 -1.93
CA GLN A 259 32.87 19.48 -3.03
C GLN A 259 34.02 18.49 -3.37
N GLU A 260 33.63 17.34 -3.93
CA GLU A 260 34.48 16.44 -4.74
C GLU A 260 33.73 16.00 -6.02
N GLN A 261 34.19 14.93 -6.69
CA GLN A 261 34.65 15.07 -8.07
C GLN A 261 34.62 13.75 -8.88
N GLY A 262 34.74 13.86 -10.21
CA GLY A 262 34.55 12.76 -11.17
C GLY A 262 33.08 12.68 -11.66
N SER A 263 32.72 12.71 -12.96
CA SER A 263 33.40 12.36 -14.22
C SER A 263 33.62 10.83 -14.37
N SER A 264 33.19 10.12 -15.43
CA SER A 264 32.66 10.53 -16.76
C SER A 264 31.58 9.55 -17.30
N SER A 265 31.02 9.90 -18.48
CA SER A 265 30.59 9.06 -19.65
C SER A 265 30.49 7.52 -19.55
N GLU A 266 29.65 6.81 -20.31
CA GLU A 266 29.37 6.93 -21.76
C GLU A 266 27.90 6.65 -22.17
N SER A 267 27.61 6.72 -23.48
CA SER A 267 26.26 6.64 -24.05
C SER A 267 26.19 5.73 -25.29
N LEU A 268 25.07 5.00 -25.41
CA LEU A 268 24.40 4.58 -26.66
C LEU A 268 25.29 4.32 -27.89
N ASP A 269 25.79 3.10 -28.05
CA ASP A 269 26.34 2.62 -29.33
C ASP A 269 25.20 2.47 -30.35
N SER A 270 25.20 3.29 -31.41
CA SER A 270 24.25 3.26 -32.52
C SER A 270 25.01 3.01 -33.82
N LYS A 271 24.88 1.79 -34.34
CA LYS A 271 25.76 1.25 -35.37
C LYS A 271 25.11 1.22 -36.74
N ASP A 272 25.47 2.19 -37.59
CA ASP A 272 25.25 2.11 -39.04
C ASP A 272 26.38 2.79 -39.83
N SER A 273 26.88 2.10 -40.85
CA SER A 273 27.61 2.65 -41.99
C SER A 273 27.74 1.59 -43.08
N SER A 274 27.64 2.01 -44.33
CA SER A 274 27.64 1.14 -45.51
C SER A 274 29.03 0.94 -46.12
N ASP A 275 29.17 -0.09 -46.97
CA ASP A 275 29.75 -0.06 -48.34
C ASP A 275 30.37 -1.42 -48.73
N GLN A 276 30.58 -1.80 -50.00
CA GLN A 276 29.79 -1.66 -51.25
C GLN A 276 30.49 -2.49 -52.35
N LEU A 277 29.84 -3.54 -52.88
CA LEU A 277 30.25 -4.31 -54.10
C LEU A 277 31.66 -4.98 -53.99
N ILE A 278 32.22 -5.78 -54.92
CA ILE A 278 32.04 -6.02 -56.38
C ILE A 278 32.22 -7.53 -56.72
N ALA A 279 31.56 -7.96 -57.81
CA ALA A 279 31.76 -9.21 -58.59
C ALA A 279 31.47 -10.57 -57.92
#